data_AF-A0A1Y1LTL0-F1
#
_entry.id   AF-A0A1Y1LTL0-F1
#
_cell.length_a   1.000
_cell.length_b   1.000
_cell.length_c   1.000
_cell.angle_alpha   90.00
_cell.angle_beta   90.00
_cell.angle_gamma   90.00
#
_symmetry.space_group_name_H-M   'P 1'
#
loop_
_entity.id
_entity.type
_entity.pdbx_description
1 polymer ?
#
loop_
_entity_poly.entity_id
_entity_poly.type
_entity_poly.pdbx_seq_one_letter_code
_entity_poly.pdbx_strand_id
1 'polypeptide(L)'
;PAHLWPKNSHKAACPRPMLMTKQHQTQLAELHEALTAAITDIVERWWTDKGSRFPERMPLTSKEEDLLQWLEEQVSRGSLPKYAKCRGGWRPDFMIEDPCDDGVGIENFRITEINARFSFNGFMHQAYGQLA
;
A
#
# COMPACT_ATOMS: atom_id res chain seq x y z
N PRO A 1 11.20 -19.83 -19.14
CA PRO A 1 10.65 -20.17 -20.49
C PRO A 1 9.23 -19.63 -20.77
N ALA A 2 8.92 -19.25 -22.02
CA ALA A 2 7.65 -18.58 -22.42
C ALA A 2 6.36 -19.32 -22.01
N HIS A 3 6.38 -20.66 -22.04
CA HIS A 3 5.23 -21.51 -21.70
C HIS A 3 4.87 -21.49 -20.19
N LEU A 4 5.76 -21.00 -19.32
CA LEU A 4 5.51 -20.89 -17.88
C LEU A 4 4.72 -19.62 -17.51
N TRP A 5 4.63 -18.65 -18.42
CA TRP A 5 4.01 -17.36 -18.14
C TRP A 5 2.51 -17.39 -18.50
N PRO A 6 1.60 -17.16 -17.54
CA PRO A 6 0.16 -17.14 -17.79
C PRO A 6 -0.19 -16.18 -18.93
N LYS A 7 -0.98 -16.64 -19.91
CA LYS A 7 -1.49 -15.82 -21.03
C LYS A 7 -0.40 -15.02 -21.79
N ASN A 8 0.82 -15.54 -21.89
CA ASN A 8 1.97 -14.83 -22.47
C ASN A 8 2.31 -13.49 -21.78
N SER A 9 2.08 -13.36 -20.47
CA SER A 9 2.31 -12.10 -19.74
C SER A 9 3.76 -11.59 -19.82
N HIS A 10 4.74 -12.46 -20.10
CA HIS A 10 6.11 -12.05 -20.42
C HIS A 10 6.21 -11.06 -21.58
N LYS A 11 5.26 -11.06 -22.53
CA LYS A 11 5.24 -10.11 -23.66
C LYS A 11 4.79 -8.70 -23.24
N ALA A 12 4.07 -8.58 -22.12
CA ALA A 12 3.66 -7.31 -21.55
C ALA A 12 4.68 -6.78 -20.52
N ALA A 13 5.65 -7.61 -20.11
CA ALA A 13 6.69 -7.21 -19.19
C ALA A 13 7.76 -6.38 -19.91
N CYS A 14 8.26 -5.33 -19.24
CA CYS A 14 9.43 -4.62 -19.71
C CYS A 14 10.67 -5.54 -19.58
N PRO A 15 11.40 -5.85 -20.67
CA PRO A 15 12.59 -6.70 -20.60
C PRO A 15 13.77 -6.00 -19.93
N ARG A 16 13.66 -4.69 -19.65
CA ARG A 16 14.71 -3.88 -19.04
C ARG A 16 14.26 -3.42 -17.66
N PRO A 17 14.99 -3.77 -16.59
CA PRO A 17 14.66 -3.29 -15.26
C PRO A 17 14.82 -1.76 -15.19
N MET A 18 14.02 -1.13 -14.35
CA MET A 18 14.23 0.28 -14.00
C MET A 18 15.47 0.39 -13.13
N LEU A 19 16.35 1.33 -13.47
CA LEU A 19 17.55 1.61 -12.68
C LEU A 19 17.17 2.43 -11.45
N MET A 20 17.53 1.91 -10.27
CA MET A 20 17.24 2.54 -8.99
C MET A 20 18.55 2.81 -8.26
N THR A 21 18.75 4.06 -7.84
CA THR A 21 19.91 4.43 -7.03
C THR A 21 19.70 3.99 -5.57
N LYS A 22 20.77 3.99 -4.77
CA LYS A 22 20.63 3.81 -3.31
C LYS A 22 19.77 4.91 -2.67
N GLN A 23 19.83 6.11 -3.22
CA GLN A 23 19.03 7.24 -2.74
C GLN A 23 17.54 7.01 -2.96
N HIS A 24 17.13 6.48 -4.12
CA HIS A 24 15.74 6.09 -4.36
C HIS A 24 15.26 5.03 -3.35
N GLN A 25 16.13 4.06 -3.00
CA GLN A 25 15.79 3.05 -2.01
C GLN A 25 15.59 3.65 -0.62
N THR A 26 16.46 4.58 -0.20
CA THR A 26 16.31 5.31 1.06
C THR A 26 15.01 6.11 1.09
N GLN A 27 14.72 6.89 0.05
CA GLN A 27 13.50 7.70 -0.04
C GLN A 27 12.23 6.82 -0.02
N LEU A 28 12.23 5.68 -0.70
CA LEU A 28 11.12 4.73 -0.65
C LEU A 28 10.96 4.08 0.73
N ALA A 29 12.05 3.78 1.43
CA ALA A 29 11.99 3.24 2.79
C ALA A 29 11.43 4.27 3.77
N GLU A 30 11.87 5.53 3.69
CA GLU A 30 11.35 6.62 4.51
C GLU A 30 9.86 6.88 4.23
N LEU A 31 9.48 6.89 2.95
CA LEU A 31 8.08 7.00 2.55
C LEU A 31 7.24 5.84 3.10
N HIS A 32 7.75 4.61 3.06
CA HIS A 32 7.06 3.44 3.58
C HIS A 32 6.85 3.52 5.10
N GLU A 33 7.86 3.93 5.86
CA GLU A 33 7.74 4.12 7.32
C GLU A 33 6.73 5.21 7.66
N ALA A 34 6.82 6.36 6.99
CA ALA A 34 5.88 7.47 7.19
C ALA A 34 4.43 7.06 6.85
N LEU A 35 4.24 6.34 5.75
CA LEU A 35 2.93 5.84 5.33
C LEU A 35 2.38 4.80 6.31
N THR A 36 3.24 3.92 6.82
CA THR A 36 2.88 2.93 7.83
C THR A 36 2.39 3.60 9.11
N ALA A 37 3.11 4.62 9.58
CA ALA A 37 2.71 5.40 10.75
C ALA A 37 1.37 6.12 10.51
N ALA A 38 1.21 6.78 9.36
CA ALA A 38 -0.01 7.50 9.02
C ALA A 38 -1.24 6.59 8.92
N ILE A 39 -1.14 5.44 8.23
CA ILE A 39 -2.24 4.47 8.13
C ILE A 39 -2.59 3.93 9.52
N THR A 40 -1.59 3.58 10.32
CA THR A 40 -1.81 3.06 11.67
C THR A 40 -2.58 4.06 12.53
N ASP A 41 -2.13 5.30 12.52
CA ASP A 41 -2.76 6.39 13.27
C ASP A 41 -4.19 6.68 12.79
N ILE A 42 -4.42 6.72 11.47
CA ILE A 42 -5.77 6.93 10.90
C ILE A 42 -6.72 5.81 11.30
N VAL A 43 -6.30 4.54 11.19
CA VAL A 43 -7.15 3.39 11.51
C VAL A 43 -7.49 3.34 12.99
N GLU A 44 -6.50 3.53 13.87
CA GLU A 44 -6.73 3.50 15.33
C GLU A 44 -7.59 4.66 15.83
N ARG A 45 -7.65 5.77 15.08
CA ARG A 45 -8.49 6.93 15.43
C ARG A 45 -9.77 7.02 14.62
N TRP A 46 -10.04 6.05 13.74
CA TRP A 46 -11.12 6.09 12.75
C TRP A 46 -12.48 6.46 13.36
N TRP A 47 -12.82 5.83 14.49
CA TRP A 47 -14.09 6.04 15.18
C TRP A 47 -14.04 7.07 16.31
N THR A 48 -12.85 7.34 16.86
CA THR A 48 -12.68 8.17 18.06
C THR A 48 -12.40 9.64 17.72
N ASP A 49 -11.70 9.92 16.62
CA ASP A 49 -11.46 11.29 16.16
C ASP A 49 -12.66 11.84 15.35
N LYS A 50 -13.60 12.43 16.10
CA LYS A 50 -14.77 13.11 15.52
C LYS A 50 -14.40 14.38 14.74
N GLY A 51 -13.20 14.95 14.94
CA GLY A 51 -12.77 16.16 14.25
C GLY A 51 -12.36 15.90 12.80
N SER A 52 -11.67 14.77 12.56
CA SER A 52 -11.22 14.39 11.21
C SER A 52 -12.33 13.83 10.32
N ARG A 53 -13.45 13.38 10.92
CA ARG A 53 -14.64 12.87 10.21
C ARG A 53 -14.28 11.78 9.19
N PHE A 54 -13.49 10.80 9.63
CA PHE A 54 -12.98 9.76 8.74
C PHE A 54 -14.10 8.91 8.10
N PRO A 55 -15.11 8.42 8.85
CA PRO A 55 -16.20 7.64 8.26
C PRO A 55 -16.98 8.42 7.19
N GLU A 56 -17.19 9.72 7.40
CA GLU A 56 -17.93 10.57 6.45
C GLU A 56 -17.13 10.86 5.18
N ARG A 57 -15.80 10.84 5.27
CA ARG A 57 -14.91 11.03 4.11
C ARG A 57 -14.76 9.78 3.25
N MET A 58 -15.04 8.61 3.82
CA MET A 58 -15.08 7.34 3.10
C MET A 58 -16.32 6.54 3.51
N PRO A 59 -17.51 6.92 2.99
CA PRO A 59 -18.76 6.27 3.36
C PRO A 59 -18.75 4.79 2.97
N LEU A 60 -19.11 3.94 3.94
CA LEU A 60 -19.23 2.50 3.75
C LEU A 60 -20.70 2.08 3.73
N THR A 61 -20.97 0.85 3.32
CA THR A 61 -22.31 0.29 3.53
C THR A 61 -22.57 0.08 5.01
N SER A 62 -23.83 0.18 5.45
CA SER A 62 -24.18 0.02 6.87
C SER A 62 -23.65 -1.27 7.48
N LYS A 63 -23.67 -2.38 6.72
CA LYS A 63 -23.14 -3.67 7.18
C LYS A 63 -21.63 -3.68 7.38
N GLU A 64 -20.88 -3.00 6.52
CA GLU A 64 -19.43 -2.88 6.66
C GLU A 64 -19.08 -1.99 7.85
N GLU A 65 -19.80 -0.88 8.02
CA GLU A 65 -19.65 0.01 9.16
C GLU A 65 -19.95 -0.69 10.49
N ASP A 66 -21.08 -1.39 10.60
CA ASP A 66 -21.47 -2.16 11.78
C ASP A 66 -20.38 -3.18 12.17
N LEU A 67 -19.82 -3.88 11.18
CA LEU A 67 -18.74 -4.84 11.40
C LEU A 67 -17.47 -4.17 11.90
N LEU A 68 -17.07 -3.04 11.32
CA LEU A 68 -15.87 -2.31 11.73
C LEU A 68 -16.01 -1.68 13.12
N GLN A 69 -17.20 -1.17 13.48
CA GLN A 69 -17.48 -0.68 14.82
C GLN A 69 -17.46 -1.82 15.84
N TRP A 70 -18.03 -2.99 15.51
CA TRP A 70 -17.94 -4.17 16.36
C TRP A 70 -16.48 -4.60 16.60
N LEU A 71 -15.63 -4.56 15.58
CA LEU A 71 -14.20 -4.83 15.72
C LEU A 71 -13.52 -3.83 16.69
N GLU A 72 -13.82 -2.54 16.56
CA GLU A 72 -13.30 -1.50 17.46
C GLU A 72 -13.72 -1.75 18.92
N GLU A 73 -14.96 -2.18 19.15
CA GLU A 73 -15.43 -2.56 20.48
C GLU A 73 -14.64 -3.76 21.03
N GLN A 74 -14.33 -4.77 20.21
CA GLN A 74 -13.54 -5.92 20.65
C GLN A 74 -12.10 -5.52 21.00
N VAL A 75 -11.50 -4.59 20.25
CA VAL A 75 -10.18 -4.01 20.56
C VAL A 75 -10.23 -3.23 21.88
N SER A 76 -11.25 -2.41 22.08
CA SER A 76 -11.45 -1.63 23.31
C SER A 76 -11.64 -2.51 24.55
N ARG A 77 -12.29 -3.67 24.41
CA ARG A 77 -12.45 -4.67 25.48
C ARG A 77 -11.18 -5.51 25.72
N GLY A 78 -10.16 -5.37 24.87
CA GLY A 78 -8.93 -6.17 24.92
C GLY A 78 -9.09 -7.60 24.38
N SER A 79 -10.20 -7.91 23.70
CA SER A 79 -10.44 -9.23 23.09
C SER A 79 -9.68 -9.40 21.77
N LEU A 80 -9.38 -8.30 21.07
CA LEU A 80 -8.54 -8.28 19.86
C LEU A 80 -7.32 -7.35 20.05
N PRO A 81 -6.20 -7.63 19.38
CA PRO A 81 -5.06 -6.73 19.39
C PRO A 81 -5.37 -5.41 18.68
N LYS A 82 -4.72 -4.33 19.11
CA LYS A 82 -4.73 -3.05 18.37
C LYS A 82 -4.17 -3.23 16.96
N TYR A 83 -4.66 -2.41 16.03
CA TYR A 83 -4.26 -2.45 14.64
C TYR A 83 -2.73 -2.42 14.45
N ALA A 84 -2.00 -1.59 15.20
CA ALA A 84 -0.53 -1.52 15.14
C ALA A 84 0.17 -2.87 15.31
N LYS A 85 -0.43 -3.82 16.05
CA LYS A 85 0.11 -5.15 16.33
C LYS A 85 -0.36 -6.23 15.35
N CYS A 86 -1.36 -5.96 14.51
CA CYS A 86 -1.96 -6.92 13.60
C CYS A 86 -2.19 -6.35 12.19
N ARG A 87 -1.32 -5.44 11.74
CA ARG A 87 -1.33 -4.86 10.40
C ARG A 87 -1.37 -5.97 9.33
N GLY A 88 -2.30 -5.85 8.39
CA GLY A 88 -2.34 -6.69 7.20
C GLY A 88 -1.26 -6.32 6.18
N GLY A 89 -1.13 -7.13 5.12
CA GLY A 89 -0.28 -6.79 3.98
C GLY A 89 -0.97 -5.83 3.01
N TRP A 90 -0.37 -4.67 2.76
CA TRP A 90 -0.86 -3.68 1.80
C TRP A 90 0.24 -3.30 0.81
N ARG A 91 -0.17 -2.83 -0.38
CA ARG A 91 0.71 -2.43 -1.47
C ARG A 91 0.37 -0.98 -1.86
N PRO A 92 1.25 0.00 -1.57
CA PRO A 92 1.09 1.33 -2.12
C PRO A 92 1.55 1.32 -3.58
N ASP A 93 0.73 1.89 -4.46
CA ASP A 93 1.10 2.12 -5.84
C ASP A 93 1.47 3.59 -5.99
N PHE A 94 2.59 3.86 -6.66
CA PHE A 94 3.12 5.21 -6.81
C PHE A 94 3.53 5.49 -8.25
N MET A 95 3.54 6.77 -8.59
CA MET A 95 4.15 7.31 -9.80
C MET A 95 5.41 8.09 -9.43
N ILE A 96 6.28 8.25 -10.42
CA ILE A 96 7.48 9.09 -10.33
C ILE A 96 7.13 10.41 -11.00
N GLU A 97 7.27 11.52 -10.29
CA GLU A 97 7.05 12.85 -10.86
C GLU A 97 8.09 13.17 -11.92
N ASP A 98 7.72 14.00 -12.90
CA ASP A 98 8.66 14.48 -13.90
C ASP A 98 9.81 15.25 -13.22
N PRO A 99 11.04 15.14 -13.74
CA PRO A 99 12.17 15.88 -13.19
C PRO A 99 11.87 17.39 -13.21
N CYS A 100 12.27 18.09 -12.16
CA CYS A 100 12.21 19.55 -12.14
C CYS A 100 12.96 20.13 -13.36
N ASP A 101 12.51 21.28 -13.87
CA ASP A 101 13.06 21.96 -15.06
C ASP A 101 14.59 22.21 -15.00
N ASP A 102 15.18 22.19 -13.81
CA ASP A 102 16.62 22.35 -13.60
C ASP A 102 17.44 21.05 -13.77
N GLY A 103 16.80 19.87 -13.84
CA GLY A 103 17.46 18.58 -14.02
C GLY A 103 18.37 18.15 -12.87
N VAL A 104 18.37 18.90 -11.75
CA VAL A 104 19.23 18.67 -10.58
C VAL A 104 18.47 17.94 -9.45
N GLY A 105 17.14 17.96 -9.49
CA GLY A 105 16.28 17.27 -8.53
C GLY A 105 16.25 15.75 -8.72
N ILE A 106 16.24 15.01 -7.60
CA ILE A 106 15.90 13.59 -7.57
C ILE A 106 14.40 13.46 -7.81
N GLU A 107 13.98 12.45 -8.55
CA GLU A 107 12.57 12.24 -8.85
C GLU A 107 11.77 11.97 -7.57
N ASN A 108 10.57 12.55 -7.48
CA ASN A 108 9.70 12.36 -6.31
C ASN A 108 8.73 11.20 -6.52
N PHE A 109 8.51 10.42 -5.46
CA PHE A 109 7.49 9.36 -5.44
C PHE A 109 6.16 9.90 -4.96
N ARG A 110 5.11 9.73 -5.78
CA ARG A 110 3.75 10.14 -5.44
C ARG A 110 2.83 8.94 -5.33
N ILE A 111 2.31 8.71 -4.12
CA ILE A 111 1.33 7.66 -3.88
C ILE A 111 0.05 8.00 -4.65
N THR A 112 -0.46 7.02 -5.40
CA THR A 112 -1.69 7.12 -6.20
C THR A 112 -2.83 6.35 -5.56
N GLU A 113 -2.54 5.16 -5.04
CA GLU A 113 -3.51 4.33 -4.32
C GLU A 113 -2.81 3.44 -3.28
N ILE A 114 -3.61 2.91 -2.35
CA ILE A 114 -3.15 1.96 -1.33
C ILE A 114 -4.05 0.73 -1.40
N ASN A 115 -3.51 -0.37 -1.90
CA ASN A 115 -4.22 -1.63 -2.04
C ASN A 115 -4.07 -2.47 -0.77
N ALA A 116 -5.13 -2.53 0.05
CA ALA A 116 -5.16 -3.34 1.28
C ALA A 116 -5.98 -4.65 1.15
N ARG A 117 -6.70 -4.85 0.04
CA ARG A 117 -7.50 -6.05 -0.24
C ARG A 117 -6.83 -6.81 -1.38
N PHE A 118 -6.14 -7.92 -1.07
CA PHE A 118 -5.35 -8.71 -2.02
C PHE A 118 -4.18 -7.96 -2.69
N SER A 119 -3.19 -7.58 -1.88
CA SER A 119 -1.97 -6.86 -2.29
C SER A 119 -0.96 -7.69 -3.11
N PHE A 120 -1.27 -8.95 -3.44
CA PHE A 120 -0.30 -9.95 -3.92
C PHE A 120 -0.34 -10.26 -5.42
N ASN A 121 -1.02 -9.46 -6.25
CA ASN A 121 -1.13 -9.72 -7.70
C ASN A 121 0.23 -9.85 -8.42
N GLY A 122 1.27 -9.16 -7.91
CA GLY A 122 2.63 -9.20 -8.46
C GLY A 122 3.47 -10.43 -8.07
N PHE A 123 3.19 -11.07 -6.92
CA PHE A 123 4.01 -12.18 -6.41
C PHE A 123 4.02 -13.39 -7.34
N MET A 124 2.86 -13.71 -7.93
CA MET A 124 2.75 -14.81 -8.88
C MET A 124 3.61 -14.56 -10.12
N HIS A 125 3.65 -13.32 -10.64
CA HIS A 125 4.47 -12.97 -11.80
C HIS A 125 5.97 -12.97 -11.48
N GLN A 126 6.36 -12.48 -10.31
CA GLN A 126 7.77 -12.47 -9.89
C GLN A 126 8.32 -13.88 -9.66
N ALA A 127 7.53 -14.77 -9.04
CA ALA A 127 7.90 -16.16 -8.83
C ALA A 127 8.17 -16.90 -10.16
N TYR A 128 7.30 -16.73 -11.16
CA TYR A 128 7.53 -17.33 -12.48
C TYR A 128 8.71 -16.70 -13.23
N GLY A 129 8.99 -15.41 -13.02
CA GLY A 129 10.15 -14.75 -13.61
C GLY A 129 11.49 -15.20 -13.04
N GLN A 130 11.55 -15.56 -11.77
CA GLN A 130 12.78 -16.07 -11.13
C GLN A 130 13.08 -17.54 -11.47
N LEU A 131 12.06 -18.32 -11.83
CA LEU A 131 12.20 -19.72 -12.26
C LEU A 131 12.50 -19.86 -13.76
N ALA A 132 12.54 -18.75 -14.50
CA ALA A 132 12.56 -18.72 -15.96
C ALA A 132 13.97 -18.74 -16.58
#